data_AF-A0A151ELW7-F1
#
_entry.id   AF-A0A151ELW7-F1
#
_cell.length_a   1.000
_cell.length_b   1.000
_cell.length_c   1.000
_cell.angle_alpha   90.00
_cell.angle_beta   90.00
_cell.angle_gamma   90.00
#
_symmetry.space_group_name_H-M   'P 1'
#
loop_
_entity.id
_entity.type
_entity.pdbx_description
1 polymer ?
#
loop_
_entity_poly.entity_id
_entity_poly.type
_entity_poly.pdbx_seq_one_letter_code
_entity_poly.pdbx_strand_id
1 'polypeptide(L)'
;MVDRKMKEKGHANTSIDLNREHKDMRFICPVCKKPLHEDNLVDMKSIVKDNLYYVGGIRIMNSRVPIACDFQHRLDKGGVTLDEPHELVAVVTAEFDGSGACIQFEIAEVLAG
;
A
#
# COMPACT_ATOMS: atom_id res chain seq x y z
N MET A 1 -22.87 48.17 13.84
CA MET A 1 -23.22 46.83 14.37
C MET A 1 -23.14 45.84 13.20
N VAL A 2 -22.10 45.00 13.21
CA VAL A 2 -22.19 43.51 13.32
C VAL A 2 -22.56 42.89 11.96
N ASP A 3 -21.81 42.01 11.32
CA ASP A 3 -20.54 41.35 11.61
C ASP A 3 -20.03 40.68 10.31
N ARG A 4 -18.74 40.38 10.26
CA ARG A 4 -18.09 39.59 9.21
C ARG A 4 -18.63 38.16 9.20
N LYS A 5 -18.73 37.53 8.01
CA LYS A 5 -18.40 36.10 7.87
C LYS A 5 -18.03 35.74 6.42
N MET A 6 -16.73 35.58 6.22
CA MET A 6 -16.14 34.76 5.17
C MET A 6 -16.77 33.36 5.23
N LYS A 7 -17.06 32.76 4.08
CA LYS A 7 -17.10 31.31 3.93
C LYS A 7 -16.11 30.94 2.85
N GLU A 8 -14.89 30.65 3.31
CA GLU A 8 -13.98 29.73 2.62
C GLU A 8 -14.69 28.38 2.46
N LYS A 9 -14.66 27.86 1.25
CA LYS A 9 -14.65 26.42 1.01
C LYS A 9 -13.54 26.13 0.02
N GLY A 10 -12.30 26.12 0.53
CA GLY A 10 -11.32 25.12 0.10
C GLY A 10 -11.85 23.73 0.47
N HIS A 11 -11.44 22.63 -0.13
CA HIS A 11 -10.29 22.38 -0.98
C HIS A 11 -10.69 21.35 -2.03
N ALA A 12 -9.97 21.41 -3.15
CA ALA A 12 -10.09 20.50 -4.26
C ALA A 12 -9.87 19.04 -3.82
N ASN A 13 -10.82 18.17 -4.18
CA ASN A 13 -10.59 16.74 -4.28
C ASN A 13 -9.71 16.48 -5.51
N THR A 14 -8.43 16.81 -5.38
CA THR A 14 -7.40 16.46 -6.36
C THR A 14 -6.24 15.84 -5.62
N SER A 15 -6.40 14.58 -5.24
CA SER A 15 -5.32 13.62 -5.47
C SER A 15 -5.88 12.62 -6.46
N ILE A 16 -5.82 13.04 -7.72
CA ILE A 16 -5.95 12.16 -8.86
C ILE A 16 -4.93 11.05 -8.65
N ASP A 17 -5.41 9.83 -8.83
CA ASP A 17 -4.76 8.53 -8.77
C ASP A 17 -3.62 8.38 -9.82
N LEU A 18 -2.74 9.39 -9.94
CA LEU A 18 -1.66 9.49 -10.93
C LEU A 18 -0.50 8.51 -10.65
N ASN A 19 -0.64 7.65 -9.66
CA ASN A 19 0.42 6.75 -9.19
C ASN A 19 0.11 5.26 -9.43
N ARG A 20 -1.03 4.93 -10.05
CA ARG A 20 -1.39 3.54 -10.39
C ARG A 20 -0.64 3.07 -11.64
N GLU A 21 -0.74 3.80 -12.75
CA GLU A 21 -0.20 3.39 -14.05
C GLU A 21 1.33 3.12 -14.09
N HIS A 22 2.11 3.65 -13.15
CA HIS A 22 3.57 3.42 -13.06
C HIS A 22 3.99 2.28 -12.12
N LYS A 23 3.08 1.71 -11.33
CA LYS A 23 3.37 0.57 -10.43
C LYS A 23 3.30 -0.77 -11.15
N ASP A 24 2.42 -0.88 -12.13
CA ASP A 24 2.19 -2.04 -13.00
C ASP A 24 3.44 -2.65 -13.65
N MET A 25 4.50 -1.86 -13.83
CA MET A 25 5.73 -2.29 -14.50
C MET A 25 6.91 -2.57 -13.56
N ARG A 26 6.79 -2.30 -12.25
CA ARG A 26 7.96 -2.34 -11.35
C ARG A 26 8.15 -3.67 -10.64
N PHE A 27 7.09 -4.45 -10.41
CA PHE A 27 7.17 -5.61 -9.54
C PHE A 27 7.15 -6.91 -10.36
N ILE A 28 8.28 -7.61 -10.37
CA ILE A 28 8.46 -8.88 -11.07
C ILE A 28 8.40 -10.00 -10.03
N CYS A 29 7.65 -11.05 -10.32
CA CYS A 29 7.63 -12.25 -9.50
C CYS A 29 9.03 -12.90 -9.49
N PRO A 30 9.69 -13.06 -8.33
CA PRO A 30 11.02 -13.63 -8.26
C PRO A 30 11.06 -15.12 -8.65
N VAL A 31 9.91 -15.81 -8.63
CA VAL A 31 9.79 -17.23 -8.98
C VAL A 31 9.66 -17.42 -10.49
N CYS A 32 8.59 -16.93 -11.11
CA CYS A 32 8.34 -17.15 -12.55
C CYS A 32 8.88 -16.05 -13.48
N LYS A 33 9.49 -15.00 -12.92
CA LYS A 33 10.05 -13.84 -13.65
C LYS A 33 9.03 -13.07 -14.51
N LYS A 34 7.73 -13.26 -14.25
CA LYS A 34 6.63 -12.51 -14.89
C LYS A 34 6.24 -11.29 -14.05
N PRO A 35 5.74 -10.20 -14.68
CA PRO A 35 5.18 -9.05 -13.97
C PRO A 35 4.00 -9.46 -13.08
N LEU A 36 3.90 -8.85 -11.91
CA LEU A 36 2.75 -8.99 -11.02
C LEU A 36 1.62 -8.05 -11.46
N HIS A 37 0.41 -8.58 -11.55
CA HIS A 37 -0.80 -7.76 -11.69
C HIS A 37 -1.05 -6.93 -10.42
N GLU A 38 -1.60 -5.70 -10.53
CA GLU A 38 -1.85 -4.80 -9.39
C GLU A 38 -2.69 -5.45 -8.30
N ASP A 39 -3.71 -6.23 -8.68
CA ASP A 39 -4.59 -6.93 -7.75
C ASP A 39 -3.89 -8.01 -6.90
N ASN A 40 -2.66 -8.42 -7.27
CA ASN A 40 -1.86 -9.27 -6.39
C ASN A 40 -1.07 -8.44 -5.36
N LEU A 41 -0.85 -7.15 -5.58
CA LEU A 41 0.03 -6.34 -4.74
C LEU A 41 -0.63 -5.97 -3.42
N VAL A 42 0.18 -5.94 -2.37
CA VAL A 42 -0.26 -5.48 -1.06
C VAL A 42 -0.53 -3.97 -1.08
N ASP A 43 -1.60 -3.56 -0.40
CA ASP A 43 -2.00 -2.15 -0.31
C ASP A 43 -2.04 -1.66 1.15
N MET A 44 -1.93 -0.34 1.30
CA MET A 44 -1.87 0.32 2.61
C MET A 44 -3.13 0.05 3.47
N LYS A 45 -4.31 -0.08 2.87
CA LYS A 45 -5.53 -0.34 3.63
C LYS A 45 -5.45 -1.75 4.22
N SER A 46 -5.18 -2.75 3.40
CA SER A 46 -5.10 -4.15 3.85
C SER A 46 -4.00 -4.36 4.88
N ILE A 47 -2.82 -3.76 4.72
CA ILE A 47 -1.68 -3.98 5.63
C ILE A 47 -1.75 -3.08 6.86
N VAL A 48 -1.89 -1.77 6.67
CA VAL A 48 -1.83 -0.83 7.78
C VAL A 48 -3.17 -0.72 8.46
N LYS A 49 -4.23 -0.35 7.75
CA LYS A 49 -5.52 -0.02 8.40
C LYS A 49 -6.21 -1.26 8.98
N ASP A 50 -6.19 -2.36 8.22
CA ASP A 50 -6.98 -3.54 8.56
C ASP A 50 -6.20 -4.52 9.45
N ASN A 51 -4.86 -4.56 9.36
CA ASN A 51 -4.03 -5.48 10.15
C ASN A 51 -3.17 -4.78 11.23
N LEU A 52 -2.32 -3.80 10.88
CA LEU A 52 -1.30 -3.28 11.81
C LEU A 52 -1.74 -2.14 12.72
N TYR A 53 -2.69 -1.31 12.30
CA TYR A 53 -3.06 -0.06 12.98
C TYR A 53 -3.58 -0.31 14.40
N TYR A 54 -4.04 -1.53 14.69
CA TYR A 54 -4.52 -1.89 16.01
C TYR A 54 -4.33 -3.38 16.35
N VAL A 55 -3.10 -3.88 16.30
CA VAL A 55 -2.81 -5.22 16.84
C VAL A 55 -2.75 -5.13 18.37
N GLY A 56 -3.74 -5.71 19.07
CA GLY A 56 -3.71 -5.88 20.52
C GLY A 56 -3.68 -4.58 21.35
N GLY A 57 -4.14 -3.46 20.79
CA GLY A 57 -4.12 -2.15 21.46
C GLY A 57 -2.80 -1.38 21.36
N ILE A 58 -1.84 -1.88 20.57
CA ILE A 58 -0.55 -1.23 20.33
C ILE A 58 -0.65 -0.34 19.09
N ARG A 59 -0.12 0.89 19.19
CA ARG A 59 -0.05 1.85 18.08
C ARG A 59 1.41 2.24 17.81
N ILE A 60 1.80 2.19 16.55
CA ILE A 60 3.11 2.65 16.06
C ILE A 60 3.03 4.17 15.80
N MET A 61 3.99 4.95 16.29
CA MET A 61 4.02 6.41 16.13
C MET A 61 5.45 6.92 15.93
N ASN A 62 5.60 8.03 15.20
CA ASN A 62 6.87 8.73 14.94
C ASN A 62 8.00 7.80 14.48
N SER A 63 7.69 6.90 13.57
CA SER A 63 8.65 5.87 13.16
C SER A 63 8.48 5.48 11.71
N ARG A 64 9.60 5.17 11.06
CA ARG A 64 9.64 4.48 9.78
C ARG A 64 9.97 3.01 10.02
N VAL A 65 9.06 2.12 9.66
CA VAL A 65 9.16 0.68 9.93
C VAL A 65 9.12 -0.13 8.64
N PRO A 66 10.04 -1.10 8.47
CA PRO A 66 9.87 -2.14 7.47
C PRO A 66 8.84 -3.17 7.95
N ILE A 67 7.95 -3.59 7.07
CA ILE A 67 6.90 -4.56 7.31
C ILE A 67 7.02 -5.65 6.24
N ALA A 68 7.23 -6.89 6.65
CA ALA A 68 7.15 -8.05 5.77
C ALA A 68 5.69 -8.54 5.70
N CYS A 69 5.16 -8.67 4.49
CA CYS A 69 3.78 -9.07 4.24
C CYS A 69 3.76 -10.27 3.29
N ASP A 70 3.26 -11.40 3.76
CA ASP A 70 3.06 -12.57 2.92
C ASP A 70 1.86 -12.35 1.99
N PHE A 71 2.01 -12.72 0.71
CA PHE A 71 0.96 -12.67 -0.29
C PHE A 71 1.15 -13.74 -1.35
N GLN A 72 0.18 -13.89 -2.25
CA GLN A 72 0.25 -14.87 -3.33
C GLN A 72 0.12 -14.21 -4.71
N HIS A 73 1.03 -14.55 -5.60
CA HIS A 73 0.90 -14.29 -7.03
C HIS A 73 -0.06 -15.30 -7.62
N ARG A 74 -1.33 -14.90 -7.78
CA ARG A 74 -2.41 -15.73 -8.31
C ARG A 74 -2.81 -15.36 -9.73
N LEU A 75 -2.61 -14.10 -10.12
CA LEU A 75 -2.99 -13.59 -11.43
C LEU A 75 -1.76 -13.22 -12.23
N ASP A 76 -1.68 -13.66 -13.49
CA ASP A 76 -0.71 -13.13 -14.43
C ASP A 76 -1.04 -11.66 -14.81
N LYS A 77 -0.17 -11.04 -15.63
CA LYS A 77 -0.38 -9.66 -16.08
C LYS A 77 -1.70 -9.43 -16.82
N GLY A 78 -2.28 -10.45 -17.44
CA GLY A 78 -3.58 -10.37 -18.11
C GLY A 78 -4.78 -10.51 -17.17
N GLY A 79 -4.54 -10.67 -15.86
CA GLY A 79 -5.59 -10.97 -14.89
C GLY A 79 -6.06 -12.42 -14.95
N VAL A 80 -5.32 -13.30 -15.64
CA VAL A 80 -5.65 -14.72 -15.74
C VAL A 80 -5.05 -15.46 -14.55
N THR A 81 -5.85 -16.31 -13.91
CA THR A 81 -5.39 -17.11 -12.78
C THR A 81 -4.29 -18.09 -13.22
N LEU A 82 -3.21 -18.15 -12.45
CA LEU A 82 -2.13 -19.11 -12.62
C LEU A 82 -2.58 -20.50 -12.13
N ASP A 83 -2.18 -21.55 -12.86
CA ASP A 83 -2.42 -22.95 -12.46
C ASP A 83 -1.75 -23.27 -11.12
N GLU A 84 -0.54 -22.74 -10.91
CA GLU A 84 0.21 -22.84 -9.66
C GLU A 84 0.54 -21.43 -9.13
N PRO A 85 -0.13 -20.99 -8.05
CA PRO A 85 0.19 -19.73 -7.39
C PRO A 85 1.58 -19.75 -6.75
N HIS A 86 2.27 -18.60 -6.75
CA HIS A 86 3.54 -18.46 -6.05
C HIS A 86 3.35 -17.71 -4.72
N GLU A 87 3.90 -18.27 -3.64
CA GLU A 87 3.98 -17.59 -2.35
C GLU A 87 5.13 -16.59 -2.36
N LEU A 88 4.85 -15.36 -1.94
CA LEU A 88 5.76 -14.23 -2.02
C LEU A 88 5.70 -13.40 -0.73
N VAL A 89 6.76 -12.65 -0.48
CA VAL A 89 6.83 -11.67 0.60
C VAL A 89 7.05 -10.29 0.01
N ALA A 90 6.16 -9.35 0.32
CA ALA A 90 6.36 -7.93 0.04
C ALA A 90 6.98 -7.27 1.26
N VAL A 91 8.17 -6.68 1.12
CA VAL A 91 8.74 -5.83 2.15
C VAL A 91 8.30 -4.40 1.85
N VAL A 92 7.54 -3.85 2.77
CA VAL A 92 6.96 -2.51 2.68
C VAL A 92 7.67 -1.62 3.67
N THR A 93 8.01 -0.40 3.26
CA THR A 93 8.38 0.66 4.18
C THR A 93 7.16 1.52 4.48
N ALA A 94 6.76 1.59 5.74
CA ALA A 94 5.68 2.46 6.21
C ALA A 94 6.21 3.52 7.18
N GLU A 95 5.78 4.76 7.01
CA GLU A 95 6.12 5.87 7.91
C GLU A 95 4.89 6.36 8.65
N PHE A 96 5.01 6.48 9.98
CA PHE A 96 3.95 6.87 10.88
C PHE A 96 4.27 8.20 11.57
N ASP A 97 3.29 9.10 11.60
CA ASP A 97 3.41 10.38 12.29
C ASP A 97 3.16 10.26 13.81
N GLY A 98 3.14 11.39 14.50
CA GLY A 98 2.93 11.46 15.94
C GLY A 98 1.51 11.14 16.40
N SER A 99 0.54 11.08 15.49
CA SER A 99 -0.81 10.58 15.75
C SER A 99 -0.94 9.07 15.52
N GLY A 100 0.08 8.47 14.92
CA GLY A 100 0.10 7.09 14.42
C GLY A 100 -0.60 6.92 13.07
N ALA A 101 -0.86 8.01 12.33
CA ALA A 101 -1.32 7.92 10.96
C ALA A 101 -0.15 7.53 10.05
N CYS A 102 -0.39 6.57 9.15
CA CYS A 102 0.58 6.22 8.12
C CYS A 102 0.58 7.30 7.03
N ILE A 103 1.70 7.99 6.88
CA ILE A 103 1.88 9.12 5.95
C ILE A 103 2.66 8.73 4.69
N GLN A 104 3.39 7.62 4.72
CA GLN A 104 4.05 7.04 3.55
C GLN A 104 3.95 5.52 3.57
N PHE A 105 3.70 4.92 2.41
CA PHE A 105 3.65 3.47 2.21
C PHE A 105 4.24 3.12 0.85
N GLU A 106 5.29 2.31 0.84
CA GLU A 106 6.02 1.95 -0.37
C GLU A 106 6.47 0.48 -0.31
N ILE A 107 6.20 -0.28 -1.36
CA ILE A 107 6.76 -1.62 -1.54
C ILE A 107 8.23 -1.43 -1.94
N ALA A 108 9.15 -1.79 -1.05
CA ALA A 108 10.58 -1.67 -1.28
C ALA A 108 11.11 -2.83 -2.13
N GLU A 109 10.64 -4.05 -1.86
CA GLU A 109 11.08 -5.27 -2.55
C GLU A 109 10.02 -6.37 -2.49
N VAL A 110 10.12 -7.33 -3.42
CA VAL A 110 9.32 -8.56 -3.47
C VAL A 110 10.27 -9.76 -3.50
N LEU A 111 10.10 -10.65 -2.53
CA LEU A 111 10.92 -11.84 -2.29
C LEU A 111 10.07 -13.10 -2.49
N ALA A 112 10.75 -14.24 -2.69
CA ALA A 112 10.08 -15.54 -2.62
C ALA A 112 9.70 -15.84 -1.16
N GLY A 113 8.51 -16.41 -0.96
CA GLY A 113 8.03 -16.91 0.34
C GLY A 113 8.65 -18.22 0.75
#